data_AF-A0A3B9ZCC6-F1
#
_entry.id   AF-A0A3B9ZCC6-F1
#
_cell.length_a   1.000
_cell.length_b   1.000
_cell.length_c   1.000
_cell.angle_alpha   90.00
_cell.angle_beta   90.00
_cell.angle_gamma   90.00
#
_symmetry.space_group_name_H-M   'P 1'
#
loop_
_entity.id
_entity.type
_entity.pdbx_description
1 polymer ?
#
loop_
_entity_poly.entity_id
_entity_poly.type
_entity_poly.pdbx_seq_one_letter_code
_entity_poly.pdbx_strand_id
1 'polypeptide(L)'
;MIRDFLDVVANIFKSRILYVMIIIVALFASLVVRLFNLQIYNEDYYMSTYIKKAEKTIYNQATRGKIFDRNGNLLAYNELAYAVTIEDTLENNGKRSEKLNNIILNAIKIIEKNGDSIVYDFGIGVKKDGKIEYTMESPSAIKTFLINVYGSKELKDTKGRDISNASAKEVFDYLVRDKYEIDTGLGAEYDIKVAMIRYKLSLNNYQKYMATVLALNVSDKTVAAISESKADIRGVNVTQQSIRKYNEAEYFAPVIGYTGTISPDQLEKFTQDDQDYMPNDVVGKSGIEESFEYQLSGDRGSQTVFVDSVGKVVDVIKKEESNTGNSIYLTLDTDLTKATYKLLEQKIAGILSNQLVAYDIDFKKKA
;
A
#
# COMPACT_ATOMS: atom_id res chain seq x y z
N MET A 1 -52.45 -58.77 3.29
CA MET A 1 -51.50 -57.67 3.03
C MET A 1 -52.07 -56.29 3.39
N ILE A 2 -53.16 -55.81 2.77
CA ILE A 2 -53.79 -54.52 3.16
C ILE A 2 -54.53 -54.59 4.50
N ARG A 3 -55.21 -55.72 4.80
CA ARG A 3 -55.86 -55.93 6.11
C ARG A 3 -54.86 -56.05 7.25
N ASP A 4 -53.79 -56.83 7.06
CA ASP A 4 -52.71 -56.95 8.06
C ASP A 4 -52.03 -55.60 8.33
N PHE A 5 -51.88 -54.77 7.29
CA PHE A 5 -51.38 -53.40 7.44
C PHE A 5 -52.34 -52.51 8.25
N LEU A 6 -53.65 -52.58 7.97
CA LEU A 6 -54.66 -51.82 8.71
C LEU A 6 -54.79 -52.27 10.17
N ASP A 7 -54.60 -53.56 10.47
CA ASP A 7 -54.63 -54.11 11.83
C ASP A 7 -53.38 -53.73 12.63
N VAL A 8 -52.20 -53.70 11.98
CA VAL A 8 -50.97 -53.15 12.58
C VAL A 8 -51.14 -51.66 12.90
N VAL A 9 -51.71 -50.90 11.96
CA VAL A 9 -52.02 -49.48 12.17
C VAL A 9 -53.01 -49.29 13.33
N ALA A 10 -54.11 -50.05 13.38
CA ALA A 10 -55.10 -49.97 14.45
C ALA A 10 -54.53 -50.31 15.84
N ASN A 11 -53.57 -51.24 15.92
CA ASN A 11 -52.89 -51.58 17.17
C ASN A 11 -51.88 -50.51 17.62
N ILE A 12 -51.25 -49.81 16.68
CA ILE A 12 -50.45 -48.61 16.98
C ILE A 12 -51.33 -47.52 17.59
N PHE A 13 -52.56 -47.35 17.10
CA PHE A 13 -53.52 -46.36 17.61
C PHE A 13 -54.01 -46.62 19.05
N LYS A 14 -53.91 -47.86 19.56
CA LYS A 14 -54.30 -48.22 20.94
C LYS A 14 -53.14 -48.22 21.94
N SER A 15 -51.91 -47.96 21.49
CA SER A 15 -50.71 -48.10 22.32
C SER A 15 -50.14 -46.74 22.75
N ARG A 16 -49.42 -46.71 23.89
CA ARG A 16 -48.67 -45.54 24.37
C ARG A 16 -47.64 -45.03 23.34
N ILE A 17 -47.31 -45.86 22.35
CA ILE A 17 -46.40 -45.54 21.24
C ILE A 17 -46.95 -44.48 20.29
N LEU A 18 -48.28 -44.33 20.19
CA LEU A 18 -48.91 -43.29 19.38
C LEU A 18 -48.51 -41.88 19.86
N TYR A 19 -48.50 -41.66 21.18
CA TYR A 19 -48.11 -40.36 21.74
C TYR A 19 -46.65 -40.01 21.42
N VAL A 20 -45.77 -41.01 21.47
CA VAL A 20 -44.35 -40.83 21.10
C VAL A 20 -44.21 -40.50 19.62
N MET A 21 -44.96 -41.18 18.74
CA MET A 21 -44.97 -40.89 17.30
C MET A 21 -45.45 -39.47 17.01
N ILE A 22 -46.53 -39.01 17.67
CA ILE A 22 -47.06 -37.65 17.49
C ILE A 22 -46.03 -36.60 17.93
N ILE A 23 -45.33 -36.81 19.04
CA ILE A 23 -44.28 -35.89 19.52
C ILE A 23 -43.13 -35.83 18.51
N ILE A 24 -42.69 -36.97 17.98
CA ILE A 24 -41.63 -37.02 16.97
C ILE A 24 -42.07 -36.28 15.70
N VAL A 25 -43.28 -36.52 15.21
CA VAL A 25 -43.83 -35.82 14.04
C VAL A 25 -43.93 -34.32 14.27
N ALA A 26 -44.34 -33.88 15.46
CA ALA A 26 -44.41 -32.47 15.82
C ALA A 26 -43.01 -31.80 15.86
N LEU A 27 -42.00 -32.49 16.38
CA LEU A 27 -40.60 -32.04 16.35
C LEU A 27 -40.07 -31.93 14.92
N PHE A 28 -40.34 -32.93 14.07
CA PHE A 28 -39.97 -32.88 12.66
C PHE A 28 -40.69 -31.75 11.92
N ALA A 29 -41.98 -31.55 12.16
CA ALA A 29 -42.74 -30.45 11.58
C ALA A 29 -42.17 -29.09 11.99
N SER A 30 -41.76 -28.93 13.25
CA SER A 30 -41.07 -27.72 13.73
C SER A 30 -39.75 -27.47 12.99
N LEU A 31 -38.95 -28.52 12.75
CA LEU A 31 -37.72 -28.42 11.97
C LEU A 31 -38.00 -28.07 10.51
N VAL A 32 -39.03 -28.65 9.89
CA VAL A 32 -39.43 -28.33 8.51
C VAL A 32 -39.89 -26.87 8.41
N VAL A 33 -40.66 -26.37 9.37
CA VAL A 33 -41.06 -24.95 9.41
C VAL A 33 -39.86 -24.04 9.63
N ARG A 34 -38.91 -24.41 10.51
CA ARG A 34 -37.65 -23.69 10.70
C ARG A 34 -36.84 -23.62 9.40
N LEU A 35 -36.76 -24.74 8.68
CA LEU A 35 -36.00 -24.88 7.45
C LEU A 35 -36.67 -24.12 6.29
N PHE A 36 -37.99 -24.16 6.20
CA PHE A 36 -38.78 -23.36 5.26
C PHE A 36 -38.60 -21.86 5.51
N ASN A 37 -38.64 -21.42 6.78
CA ASN A 37 -38.35 -20.02 7.13
C ASN A 37 -36.92 -19.61 6.72
N LEU A 38 -35.94 -20.50 6.90
CA LEU A 38 -34.55 -20.21 6.54
C LEU A 38 -34.32 -20.16 5.02
N GLN A 39 -35.05 -20.98 4.26
CA GLN A 39 -34.90 -21.10 2.80
C GLN A 39 -35.73 -20.08 2.01
N ILE A 40 -36.98 -19.78 2.43
CA ILE A 40 -37.91 -18.97 1.63
C ILE A 40 -38.09 -17.56 2.18
N TYR A 41 -38.05 -17.37 3.50
CA TYR A 41 -38.29 -16.04 4.09
C TYR A 41 -37.02 -15.19 4.15
N ASN A 42 -35.83 -15.81 4.31
CA ASN A 42 -34.56 -15.11 4.46
C ASN A 42 -33.65 -15.20 3.21
N GLU A 43 -34.16 -15.64 2.05
CA GLU A 43 -33.35 -15.79 0.82
C GLU A 43 -32.63 -14.49 0.45
N ASP A 44 -33.36 -13.37 0.41
CA ASP A 44 -32.81 -12.06 0.11
C ASP A 44 -31.77 -11.59 1.14
N TYR A 45 -31.97 -11.93 2.41
CA TYR A 45 -31.06 -11.54 3.49
C TYR A 45 -29.72 -12.30 3.41
N TYR A 46 -29.76 -13.61 3.16
CA TYR A 46 -28.54 -14.41 3.04
C TYR A 46 -27.84 -14.18 1.71
N MET A 47 -28.58 -14.15 0.59
CA MET A 47 -28.00 -13.89 -0.73
C MET A 47 -27.38 -12.50 -0.80
N SER A 48 -28.03 -11.46 -0.24
CA SER A 48 -27.43 -10.13 -0.15
C SER A 48 -26.22 -10.07 0.79
N THR A 49 -26.16 -10.90 1.84
CA THR A 49 -24.97 -10.97 2.71
C THR A 49 -23.80 -11.71 2.04
N TYR A 50 -24.06 -12.72 1.21
CA TYR A 50 -23.05 -13.36 0.37
C TYR A 50 -22.55 -12.43 -0.75
N ILE A 51 -23.47 -11.75 -1.44
CA ILE A 51 -23.17 -10.73 -2.45
C ILE A 51 -22.37 -9.57 -1.84
N LYS A 52 -22.80 -8.99 -0.72
CA LYS A 52 -22.06 -7.92 -0.02
C LYS A 52 -20.69 -8.35 0.49
N LYS A 53 -20.47 -9.64 0.79
CA LYS A 53 -19.15 -10.17 1.14
C LYS A 53 -18.24 -10.30 -0.08
N ALA A 54 -18.82 -10.64 -1.24
CA ALA A 54 -18.13 -10.74 -2.51
C ALA A 54 -17.96 -9.37 -3.20
N GLU A 55 -18.77 -8.37 -2.87
CA GLU A 55 -18.63 -7.00 -3.36
C GLU A 55 -17.49 -6.27 -2.64
N LYS A 56 -16.58 -5.67 -3.41
CA LYS A 56 -15.47 -4.84 -2.94
C LYS A 56 -15.43 -3.55 -3.74
N THR A 57 -15.29 -2.42 -3.06
CA THR A 57 -14.98 -1.16 -3.73
C THR A 57 -13.47 -1.00 -3.81
N ILE A 58 -12.95 -0.79 -5.02
CA ILE A 58 -11.57 -0.42 -5.31
C ILE A 58 -11.57 1.07 -5.64
N TYR A 59 -10.72 1.84 -4.96
CA TYR A 59 -10.57 3.26 -5.24
C TYR A 59 -9.45 3.47 -6.26
N ASN A 60 -9.71 4.31 -7.26
CA ASN A 60 -8.73 4.76 -8.23
C ASN A 60 -8.33 6.19 -7.87
N GLN A 61 -7.02 6.43 -7.74
CA GLN A 61 -6.53 7.75 -7.40
C GLN A 61 -6.89 8.79 -8.47
N ALA A 62 -7.25 9.97 -8.01
CA ALA A 62 -7.50 11.12 -8.85
C ALA A 62 -6.21 11.80 -9.28
N THR A 63 -6.25 12.47 -10.43
CA THR A 63 -5.17 13.38 -10.83
C THR A 63 -5.26 14.68 -10.05
N ARG A 64 -4.13 15.16 -9.54
CA ARG A 64 -4.05 16.44 -8.83
C ARG A 64 -4.17 17.64 -9.78
N GLY A 65 -4.61 18.79 -9.29
CA GLY A 65 -4.58 20.04 -10.04
C GLY A 65 -3.16 20.45 -10.45
N LYS A 66 -3.03 21.20 -11.55
CA LYS A 66 -1.74 21.73 -12.02
C LYS A 66 -1.34 22.97 -11.20
N ILE A 67 -0.03 23.17 -11.03
CA ILE A 67 0.52 24.37 -10.38
C ILE A 67 1.20 25.22 -11.45
N PHE A 68 0.79 26.47 -11.54
CA PHE A 68 1.32 27.46 -12.46
C PHE A 68 2.02 28.60 -11.72
N ASP A 69 3.00 29.22 -12.37
CA ASP A 69 3.52 30.52 -11.95
C ASP A 69 2.55 31.65 -12.35
N ARG A 70 2.91 32.90 -12.03
CA ARG A 70 2.08 34.08 -12.34
C ARG A 70 1.90 34.36 -13.83
N ASN A 71 2.79 33.83 -14.68
CA ASN A 71 2.83 34.03 -16.12
C ASN A 71 2.21 32.82 -16.87
N GLY A 72 1.73 31.80 -16.14
CA GLY A 72 1.15 30.59 -16.70
C GLY A 72 2.16 29.48 -17.04
N ASN A 73 3.42 29.59 -16.58
CA ASN A 73 4.40 28.51 -16.72
C ASN A 73 4.03 27.34 -15.81
N LEU A 74 4.05 26.12 -16.35
CA LEU A 74 3.78 24.89 -15.60
C LEU A 74 4.95 24.58 -14.68
N LEU A 75 4.67 24.55 -13.37
CA LEU A 75 5.64 24.20 -12.35
C LEU A 75 5.45 22.78 -11.83
N ALA A 76 4.20 22.35 -11.64
CA ALA A 76 3.88 20.97 -11.29
C ALA A 76 2.65 20.46 -12.05
N TYR A 77 2.72 19.24 -12.56
CA TYR A 77 1.64 18.61 -13.31
C TYR A 77 1.72 17.09 -13.20
N ASN A 78 0.71 16.42 -13.72
CA ASN A 78 0.69 14.97 -13.78
C ASN A 78 1.09 14.49 -15.18
N GLU A 79 1.92 13.47 -15.24
CA GLU A 79 2.32 12.80 -16.47
C GLU A 79 2.02 11.29 -16.35
N LEU A 80 1.61 10.68 -17.45
CA LEU A 80 1.40 9.23 -17.48
C LEU A 80 2.76 8.54 -17.54
N ALA A 81 3.00 7.61 -16.62
CA ALA A 81 4.24 6.85 -16.58
C ALA A 81 3.96 5.38 -16.27
N TYR A 82 4.90 4.52 -16.68
CA TYR A 82 4.82 3.11 -16.33
C TYR A 82 5.24 2.89 -14.88
N ALA A 83 4.47 2.06 -14.19
CA ALA A 83 4.71 1.62 -12.83
C ALA A 83 4.76 0.09 -12.80
N VAL A 84 5.72 -0.47 -12.07
CA VAL A 84 5.76 -1.89 -11.77
C VAL A 84 5.05 -2.10 -10.44
N THR A 85 4.06 -2.99 -10.41
CA THR A 85 3.27 -3.31 -9.22
C THR A 85 3.35 -4.80 -8.91
N ILE A 86 3.10 -5.17 -7.66
CA ILE A 86 3.02 -6.57 -7.21
C ILE A 86 1.74 -6.81 -6.42
N GLU A 87 1.11 -7.94 -6.70
CA GLU A 87 -0.03 -8.49 -5.96
C GLU A 87 0.34 -9.87 -5.41
N ASP A 88 -0.15 -10.19 -4.21
CA ASP A 88 0.07 -11.51 -3.64
C ASP A 88 -0.97 -12.52 -4.15
N THR A 89 -0.68 -13.09 -5.32
CA THR A 89 -1.52 -14.09 -5.99
C THR A 89 -1.19 -15.54 -5.57
N LEU A 90 -0.30 -15.74 -4.59
CA LEU A 90 0.16 -17.08 -4.24
C LEU A 90 -0.84 -17.79 -3.32
N GLU A 91 -0.93 -19.11 -3.45
CA GLU A 91 -1.70 -19.97 -2.55
C GLU A 91 -0.98 -20.19 -1.22
N ASN A 92 -1.75 -20.46 -0.17
CA ASN A 92 -1.21 -20.81 1.15
C ASN A 92 -0.63 -22.23 1.12
N ASN A 93 0.69 -22.33 0.92
CA ASN A 93 1.46 -23.56 1.06
C ASN A 93 2.71 -23.33 1.91
N GLY A 94 3.33 -24.40 2.42
CA GLY A 94 4.50 -24.31 3.31
C GLY A 94 5.75 -23.65 2.69
N LYS A 95 5.77 -23.41 1.37
CA LYS A 95 6.86 -22.72 0.65
C LYS A 95 6.45 -21.34 0.12
N ARG A 96 5.33 -20.78 0.58
CA ARG A 96 4.80 -19.51 0.09
C ARG A 96 5.78 -18.36 0.35
N SER A 97 6.31 -18.26 1.57
CA SER A 97 7.18 -17.15 1.97
C SER A 97 8.46 -17.12 1.12
N GLU A 98 9.14 -18.25 1.01
CA GLU A 98 10.35 -18.41 0.19
C GLU A 98 10.10 -18.04 -1.28
N LYS A 99 9.02 -18.56 -1.89
CA LYS A 99 8.65 -18.22 -3.28
C LYS A 99 8.38 -16.74 -3.47
N LEU A 100 7.68 -16.11 -2.54
CA LEU A 100 7.36 -14.68 -2.61
C LEU A 100 8.62 -13.83 -2.46
N ASN A 101 9.53 -14.18 -1.55
CA ASN A 101 10.82 -13.52 -1.39
C ASN A 101 11.63 -13.58 -2.70
N ASN A 102 11.65 -14.74 -3.37
CA ASN A 102 12.34 -14.93 -4.64
C ASN A 102 11.70 -14.11 -5.79
N ILE A 103 10.37 -14.08 -5.88
CA ILE A 103 9.65 -13.26 -6.88
C ILE A 103 10.00 -11.78 -6.69
N ILE A 104 9.92 -11.29 -5.45
CA ILE A 104 10.23 -9.89 -5.13
C ILE A 104 11.69 -9.58 -5.47
N LEU A 105 12.63 -10.45 -5.08
CA LEU A 105 14.05 -10.28 -5.36
C LEU A 105 14.33 -10.24 -6.88
N ASN A 106 13.71 -11.12 -7.65
CA ASN A 106 13.88 -11.16 -9.10
C ASN A 106 13.29 -9.91 -9.77
N ALA A 107 12.13 -9.43 -9.31
CA ALA A 107 11.55 -8.18 -9.80
C ALA A 107 12.47 -6.98 -9.53
N ILE A 108 13.01 -6.86 -8.30
CA ILE A 108 13.98 -5.81 -7.95
C ILE A 108 15.21 -5.87 -8.87
N LYS A 109 15.79 -7.06 -9.06
CA LYS A 109 16.95 -7.26 -9.94
C LYS A 109 16.67 -6.82 -11.38
N ILE A 110 15.51 -7.16 -11.93
CA ILE A 110 15.14 -6.77 -13.29
C ILE A 110 15.04 -5.25 -13.42
N ILE A 111 14.40 -4.59 -12.45
CA ILE A 111 14.23 -3.13 -12.43
C ILE A 111 15.61 -2.44 -12.37
N GLU A 112 16.44 -2.80 -11.39
CA GLU A 112 17.74 -2.14 -11.16
C GLU A 112 18.75 -2.45 -12.27
N LYS A 113 18.74 -3.67 -12.83
CA LYS A 113 19.60 -4.04 -13.97
C LYS A 113 19.34 -3.16 -15.20
N ASN A 114 18.12 -2.67 -15.37
CA ASN A 114 17.75 -1.78 -16.48
C ASN A 114 17.95 -0.29 -16.17
N GLY A 115 18.48 0.05 -14.99
CA GLY A 115 18.79 1.43 -14.58
C GLY A 115 17.62 2.16 -13.91
N ASP A 116 16.51 1.47 -13.65
CA ASP A 116 15.37 2.01 -12.91
C ASP A 116 15.51 1.74 -11.41
N SER A 117 14.77 2.46 -10.58
CA SER A 117 14.88 2.39 -9.11
C SER A 117 13.58 1.95 -8.44
N ILE A 118 13.71 1.23 -7.33
CA ILE A 118 12.59 0.88 -6.46
C ILE A 118 12.13 2.11 -5.69
N VAL A 119 10.82 2.28 -5.55
CA VAL A 119 10.22 3.29 -4.67
C VAL A 119 10.52 2.92 -3.22
N TYR A 120 11.47 3.65 -2.63
CA TYR A 120 11.85 3.45 -1.24
C TYR A 120 11.01 4.33 -0.32
N ASP A 121 10.00 3.72 0.29
CA ASP A 121 9.13 4.36 1.26
C ASP A 121 8.93 3.38 2.42
N PHE A 122 9.87 3.46 3.36
CA PHE A 122 10.00 2.55 4.49
C PHE A 122 10.59 3.26 5.70
N GLY A 123 10.16 2.87 6.90
CA GLY A 123 10.54 3.52 8.15
C GLY A 123 11.99 3.32 8.59
N ILE A 124 12.71 2.39 7.96
CA ILE A 124 14.14 2.12 8.23
C ILE A 124 14.91 2.11 6.90
N GLY A 125 16.21 2.41 6.94
CA GLY A 125 17.09 2.50 5.76
C GLY A 125 18.54 2.13 6.08
N VAL A 126 19.30 1.78 5.03
CA VAL A 126 20.74 1.46 5.12
C VAL A 126 21.55 2.68 4.67
N LYS A 127 22.44 3.18 5.54
CA LYS A 127 23.38 4.26 5.22
C LYS A 127 24.58 3.76 4.42
N LYS A 128 25.34 4.70 3.83
CA LYS A 128 26.59 4.42 3.09
C LYS A 128 27.66 3.69 3.92
N ASP A 129 27.62 3.82 5.24
CA ASP A 129 28.52 3.12 6.18
C ASP A 129 27.99 1.73 6.61
N GLY A 130 26.87 1.28 6.04
CA GLY A 130 26.23 0.00 6.34
C GLY A 130 25.37 -0.01 7.61
N LYS A 131 25.23 1.12 8.31
CA LYS A 131 24.35 1.20 9.49
C LYS A 131 22.89 1.28 9.08
N ILE A 132 22.04 0.63 9.88
CA ILE A 132 20.59 0.67 9.73
C ILE A 132 20.02 1.70 10.69
N GLU A 133 19.29 2.67 10.16
CA GLU A 133 18.70 3.77 10.93
C GLU A 133 17.25 4.00 10.54
N TYR A 134 16.49 4.67 11.42
CA TYR A 134 15.15 5.13 11.09
C TYR A 134 15.25 6.26 10.06
N THR A 135 14.39 6.20 9.05
CA THR A 135 14.21 7.29 8.07
C THR A 135 13.20 8.33 8.55
N MET A 136 12.43 7.99 9.59
CA MET A 136 11.41 8.82 10.21
C MET A 136 12.02 9.64 11.36
N GLU A 137 11.64 10.91 11.45
CA GLU A 137 12.11 11.81 12.52
C GLU A 137 11.14 11.87 13.71
N SER A 138 9.84 11.67 13.47
CA SER A 138 8.79 11.79 14.50
C SER A 138 8.72 10.55 15.40
N PRO A 139 8.81 10.70 16.74
CA PRO A 139 8.62 9.58 17.68
C PRO A 139 7.27 8.87 17.53
N SER A 140 6.20 9.61 17.23
CA SER A 140 4.86 9.06 17.02
C SER A 140 4.79 8.20 15.76
N ALA A 141 5.46 8.63 14.68
CA ALA A 141 5.55 7.87 13.44
C ALA A 141 6.32 6.57 13.65
N ILE A 142 7.45 6.62 14.36
CA ILE A 142 8.24 5.43 14.73
C ILE A 142 7.37 4.46 15.54
N LYS A 143 6.65 4.96 16.55
CA LYS A 143 5.75 4.14 17.38
C LYS A 143 4.68 3.43 16.55
N THR A 144 4.04 4.15 15.63
CA THR A 144 3.02 3.58 14.73
C THR A 144 3.62 2.53 13.80
N PHE A 145 4.80 2.81 13.25
CA PHE A 145 5.53 1.86 12.44
C PHE A 145 5.84 0.57 13.22
N LEU A 146 6.31 0.67 14.46
CA LEU A 146 6.55 -0.48 15.34
C LEU A 146 5.26 -1.28 15.60
N ILE A 147 4.15 -0.61 15.91
CA ILE A 147 2.84 -1.27 16.10
C ILE A 147 2.48 -2.09 14.86
N ASN A 148 2.64 -1.53 13.67
CA ASN A 148 2.31 -2.21 12.41
C ASN A 148 3.29 -3.34 12.08
N VAL A 149 4.58 -3.17 12.35
CA VAL A 149 5.61 -4.20 12.11
C VAL A 149 5.37 -5.42 12.99
N TYR A 150 5.15 -5.22 14.29
CA TYR A 150 5.01 -6.31 15.26
C TYR A 150 3.56 -6.76 15.47
N GLY A 151 2.58 -6.03 14.95
CA GLY A 151 1.16 -6.34 15.07
C GLY A 151 0.62 -6.22 16.51
N SER A 152 1.28 -5.42 17.35
CA SER A 152 1.01 -5.34 18.79
C SER A 152 0.82 -3.89 19.23
N LYS A 153 -0.41 -3.54 19.63
CA LYS A 153 -0.73 -2.20 20.19
C LYS A 153 0.00 -1.94 21.51
N GLU A 154 0.35 -2.99 22.24
CA GLU A 154 1.07 -2.89 23.51
C GLU A 154 2.58 -2.70 23.33
N LEU A 155 3.09 -2.65 22.09
CA LEU A 155 4.53 -2.59 21.81
C LEU A 155 5.28 -3.70 22.55
N LYS A 156 4.73 -4.90 22.48
CA LYS A 156 5.40 -6.12 22.90
C LYS A 156 5.59 -7.05 21.72
N ASP A 157 6.78 -7.63 21.59
CA ASP A 157 7.03 -8.64 20.59
C ASP A 157 6.32 -9.98 20.93
N THR A 158 6.47 -10.97 20.05
CA THR A 158 5.90 -12.31 20.23
C THR A 158 6.44 -13.06 21.46
N LYS A 159 7.52 -12.57 22.08
CA LYS A 159 8.14 -13.11 23.29
C LYS A 159 7.81 -12.26 24.53
N GLY A 160 6.96 -11.24 24.41
CA GLY A 160 6.55 -10.35 25.49
C GLY A 160 7.58 -9.28 25.85
N ARG A 161 8.63 -9.06 25.04
CA ARG A 161 9.64 -8.02 25.26
C ARG A 161 9.09 -6.66 24.84
N ASP A 162 9.35 -5.62 25.63
CA ASP A 162 9.04 -4.24 25.27
C ASP A 162 9.90 -3.80 24.08
N ILE A 163 9.22 -3.40 22.99
CA ILE A 163 9.83 -2.94 21.75
C ILE A 163 9.66 -1.43 21.54
N SER A 164 9.18 -0.69 22.54
CA SER A 164 8.95 0.76 22.44
C SER A 164 10.22 1.55 22.08
N ASN A 165 11.39 1.01 22.43
CA ASN A 165 12.70 1.59 22.13
C ASN A 165 13.53 0.72 21.15
N ALA A 166 12.89 -0.13 20.36
CA ALA A 166 13.59 -0.97 19.41
C ALA A 166 14.43 -0.11 18.44
N SER A 167 15.69 -0.46 18.26
CA SER A 167 16.57 0.16 17.27
C SER A 167 16.17 -0.26 15.85
N ALA A 168 16.48 0.58 14.86
CA ALA A 168 16.20 0.25 13.46
C ALA A 168 16.84 -1.07 13.02
N LYS A 169 18.00 -1.42 13.60
CA LYS A 169 18.66 -2.70 13.38
C LYS A 169 17.86 -3.88 13.94
N GLU A 170 17.32 -3.77 15.15
CA GLU A 170 16.48 -4.83 15.73
C GLU A 170 15.20 -5.04 14.94
N VAL A 171 14.60 -3.96 14.43
CA VAL A 171 13.44 -4.03 13.53
C VAL A 171 13.81 -4.73 12.22
N PHE A 172 14.95 -4.39 11.64
CA PHE A 172 15.47 -5.06 10.44
C PHE A 172 15.69 -6.56 10.70
N ASP A 173 16.39 -6.93 11.76
CA ASP A 173 16.68 -8.33 12.09
C ASP A 173 15.37 -9.12 12.33
N TYR A 174 14.38 -8.52 13.00
CA TYR A 174 13.06 -9.14 13.17
C TYR A 174 12.36 -9.37 11.84
N LEU A 175 12.32 -8.37 10.95
CA LEU A 175 11.64 -8.49 9.66
C LEU A 175 12.32 -9.51 8.74
N VAL A 176 13.64 -9.44 8.64
CA VAL A 176 14.46 -10.26 7.74
C VAL A 176 14.58 -11.68 8.27
N ARG A 177 14.91 -11.89 9.55
CA ARG A 177 15.23 -13.22 10.08
C ARG A 177 14.02 -13.91 10.68
N ASP A 178 13.27 -13.23 11.54
CA ASP A 178 12.22 -13.86 12.33
C ASP A 178 10.87 -13.91 11.61
N LYS A 179 10.50 -12.84 10.90
CA LYS A 179 9.16 -12.68 10.31
C LYS A 179 9.05 -13.22 8.89
N TYR A 180 10.00 -12.88 8.02
CA TYR A 180 9.92 -13.22 6.60
C TYR A 180 10.98 -14.20 6.11
N GLU A 181 11.97 -14.54 6.93
CA GLU A 181 13.05 -15.48 6.61
C GLU A 181 13.71 -15.14 5.25
N ILE A 182 14.12 -13.89 5.11
CA ILE A 182 14.74 -13.33 3.92
C ILE A 182 16.25 -13.57 4.00
N ASP A 183 16.80 -14.20 2.97
CA ASP A 183 18.23 -14.24 2.69
C ASP A 183 18.41 -14.05 1.17
N THR A 184 18.85 -12.87 0.77
CA THR A 184 19.07 -12.58 -0.66
C THR A 184 20.45 -13.00 -1.15
N GLY A 185 21.41 -13.23 -0.24
CA GLY A 185 22.83 -13.41 -0.56
C GLY A 185 23.51 -12.18 -1.17
N LEU A 186 22.82 -11.02 -1.26
CA LEU A 186 23.31 -9.79 -1.88
C LEU A 186 23.55 -8.65 -0.89
N GLY A 187 23.36 -8.92 0.40
CA GLY A 187 23.60 -7.99 1.50
C GLY A 187 22.38 -7.22 1.95
N ALA A 188 22.57 -6.44 3.03
CA ALA A 188 21.47 -5.78 3.76
C ALA A 188 20.64 -4.82 2.90
N GLU A 189 21.22 -4.26 1.83
CA GLU A 189 20.50 -3.35 0.91
C GLU A 189 19.40 -4.07 0.11
N TYR A 190 19.62 -5.31 -0.31
CA TYR A 190 18.58 -6.10 -0.98
C TYR A 190 17.61 -6.69 0.03
N ASP A 191 18.10 -7.16 1.18
CA ASP A 191 17.26 -7.73 2.23
C ASP A 191 16.23 -6.70 2.73
N ILE A 192 16.65 -5.43 2.92
CA ILE A 192 15.74 -4.37 3.38
C ILE A 192 14.68 -4.01 2.32
N LYS A 193 15.04 -4.02 1.03
CA LYS A 193 14.09 -3.77 -0.08
C LYS A 193 13.03 -4.88 -0.15
N VAL A 194 13.44 -6.14 -0.01
CA VAL A 194 12.51 -7.28 0.05
C VAL A 194 11.63 -7.18 1.30
N ALA A 195 12.21 -6.87 2.47
CA ALA A 195 11.48 -6.72 3.73
C ALA A 195 10.45 -5.59 3.66
N MET A 196 10.79 -4.46 3.05
CA MET A 196 9.87 -3.33 2.81
C MET A 196 8.66 -3.78 2.00
N ILE A 197 8.88 -4.46 0.87
CA ILE A 197 7.78 -4.91 -0.01
C ILE A 197 6.93 -5.96 0.70
N ARG A 198 7.54 -6.91 1.43
CA ARG A 198 6.81 -7.90 2.25
C ARG A 198 5.98 -7.22 3.33
N TYR A 199 6.52 -6.19 3.98
CA TYR A 199 5.80 -5.36 4.94
C TYR A 199 4.59 -4.66 4.30
N LYS A 200 4.77 -3.98 3.16
CA LYS A 200 3.67 -3.31 2.44
C LYS A 200 2.58 -4.31 2.02
N LEU A 201 2.95 -5.46 1.47
CA LEU A 201 2.02 -6.55 1.16
C LEU A 201 1.27 -7.05 2.41
N SER A 202 1.95 -7.14 3.56
CA SER A 202 1.33 -7.60 4.81
C SER A 202 0.29 -6.64 5.37
N LEU A 203 0.45 -5.32 5.16
CA LEU A 203 -0.55 -4.32 5.52
C LEU A 203 -1.84 -4.50 4.70
N ASN A 204 -1.71 -4.97 3.46
CA ASN A 204 -2.81 -5.21 2.53
C ASN A 204 -3.37 -6.64 2.60
N ASN A 205 -3.03 -7.45 3.62
CA ASN A 205 -3.43 -8.87 3.69
C ASN A 205 -4.96 -9.11 3.66
N TYR A 206 -5.77 -8.14 4.10
CA TYR A 206 -7.25 -8.21 4.03
C TYR A 206 -7.82 -7.75 2.67
N GLN A 207 -6.99 -7.12 1.83
CA GLN A 207 -7.31 -6.59 0.51
C GLN A 207 -6.25 -7.06 -0.50
N LYS A 208 -6.08 -8.38 -0.64
CA LYS A 208 -5.05 -9.00 -1.53
C LYS A 208 -5.13 -8.56 -3.00
N TYR A 209 -6.24 -7.93 -3.41
CA TYR A 209 -6.45 -7.34 -4.73
C TYR A 209 -5.81 -5.95 -4.90
N MET A 210 -5.33 -5.29 -3.83
CA MET A 210 -4.66 -4.01 -3.95
C MET A 210 -3.17 -4.20 -4.23
N ALA A 211 -2.77 -3.85 -5.45
CA ALA A 211 -1.39 -3.94 -5.89
C ALA A 211 -0.49 -2.97 -5.11
N THR A 212 0.72 -3.42 -4.76
CA THR A 212 1.76 -2.60 -4.14
C THR A 212 2.71 -2.11 -5.23
N VAL A 213 2.94 -0.80 -5.32
CA VAL A 213 3.87 -0.21 -6.29
C VAL A 213 5.32 -0.51 -5.88
N LEU A 214 6.08 -1.11 -6.80
CA LEU A 214 7.50 -1.43 -6.65
C LEU A 214 8.38 -0.32 -7.21
N ALA A 215 8.07 0.16 -8.41
CA ALA A 215 8.84 1.17 -9.11
C ALA A 215 7.88 2.09 -9.88
N LEU A 216 8.22 3.36 -9.95
CA LEU A 216 7.49 4.40 -10.69
C LEU A 216 8.38 4.97 -11.79
N ASN A 217 7.76 5.42 -12.87
CA ASN A 217 8.46 6.02 -14.02
C ASN A 217 9.53 5.11 -14.63
N VAL A 218 9.20 3.83 -14.79
CA VAL A 218 10.16 2.85 -15.32
C VAL A 218 10.34 2.99 -16.83
N SER A 219 11.55 2.70 -17.30
CA SER A 219 11.90 2.71 -18.71
C SER A 219 11.18 1.62 -19.51
N ASP A 220 11.03 1.83 -20.82
CA ASP A 220 10.50 0.81 -21.75
C ASP A 220 11.28 -0.52 -21.71
N LYS A 221 12.58 -0.45 -21.37
CA LYS A 221 13.42 -1.64 -21.19
C LYS A 221 12.95 -2.48 -19.99
N THR A 222 12.64 -1.84 -18.86
CA THR A 222 12.06 -2.52 -17.70
C THR A 222 10.67 -3.05 -18.00
N VAL A 223 9.84 -2.30 -18.74
CA VAL A 223 8.51 -2.76 -19.16
C VAL A 223 8.61 -4.05 -19.96
N ALA A 224 9.50 -4.10 -20.96
CA ALA A 224 9.75 -5.28 -21.77
C ALA A 224 10.28 -6.45 -20.92
N ALA A 225 11.30 -6.22 -20.10
CA ALA A 225 11.92 -7.25 -19.28
C ALA A 225 10.97 -7.87 -18.25
N ILE A 226 10.15 -7.05 -17.58
CA ILE A 226 9.11 -7.53 -16.66
C ILE A 226 8.05 -8.32 -17.42
N SER A 227 7.65 -7.86 -18.60
CA SER A 227 6.65 -8.55 -19.42
C SER A 227 7.12 -9.92 -19.90
N GLU A 228 8.40 -10.06 -20.26
CA GLU A 228 9.01 -11.33 -20.65
C GLU A 228 9.16 -12.30 -19.47
N SER A 229 9.47 -11.78 -18.28
CA SER A 229 9.70 -12.58 -17.07
C SER A 229 8.42 -12.94 -16.30
N LYS A 230 7.23 -12.62 -16.81
CA LYS A 230 5.93 -12.87 -16.12
C LYS A 230 5.73 -14.30 -15.61
N ALA A 231 6.35 -15.29 -16.25
CA ALA A 231 6.30 -16.68 -15.80
C ALA A 231 7.03 -16.90 -14.45
N ASP A 232 8.15 -16.21 -14.26
CA ASP A 232 9.04 -16.34 -13.09
C ASP A 232 8.64 -15.38 -11.95
N ILE A 233 8.13 -14.19 -12.30
CA ILE A 233 7.68 -13.16 -11.34
C ILE A 233 6.16 -13.03 -11.30
N ARG A 234 5.49 -14.13 -10.93
CA ARG A 234 4.02 -14.16 -10.82
C ARG A 234 3.50 -13.10 -9.85
N GLY A 235 2.44 -12.40 -10.26
CA GLY A 235 1.83 -11.31 -9.49
C GLY A 235 2.47 -9.95 -9.73
N VAL A 236 3.60 -9.88 -10.46
CA VAL A 236 4.23 -8.62 -10.87
C VAL A 236 3.67 -8.17 -12.21
N ASN A 237 3.16 -6.95 -12.26
CA ASN A 237 2.52 -6.37 -13.44
C ASN A 237 3.11 -5.00 -13.78
N VAL A 238 2.98 -4.61 -15.03
CA VAL A 238 3.20 -3.23 -15.48
C VAL A 238 1.85 -2.57 -15.61
N THR A 239 1.69 -1.43 -14.96
CA THR A 239 0.48 -0.60 -15.02
C THR A 239 0.87 0.82 -15.45
N GLN A 240 -0.07 1.56 -16.02
CA GLN A 240 0.11 2.99 -16.26
C GLN A 240 -0.46 3.75 -15.07
N GLN A 241 0.35 4.60 -14.46
CA GLN A 241 -0.05 5.45 -13.35
C GLN A 241 0.32 6.90 -13.65
N SER A 242 -0.44 7.81 -13.06
CA SER A 242 -0.15 9.23 -13.12
C SER A 242 0.92 9.55 -12.07
N ILE A 243 2.08 10.07 -12.49
CA ILE A 243 3.11 10.56 -11.58
C ILE A 243 3.10 12.09 -11.53
N ARG A 244 3.46 12.63 -10.36
CA ARG A 244 3.62 14.08 -10.17
C ARG A 244 4.99 14.49 -10.68
N LYS A 245 5.02 15.36 -11.70
CA LYS A 245 6.24 15.90 -12.31
C LYS A 245 6.41 17.36 -11.95
N TYR A 246 7.62 17.70 -11.54
CA TYR A 246 8.04 19.04 -11.16
C TYR A 246 9.01 19.58 -12.20
N ASN A 247 8.60 20.63 -12.90
CA ASN A 247 9.48 21.34 -13.83
C ASN A 247 10.44 22.21 -13.03
N GLU A 248 11.67 22.35 -13.52
CA GLU A 248 12.65 23.28 -12.93
C GLU A 248 12.89 23.00 -11.43
N ALA A 249 12.82 21.71 -11.05
CA ALA A 249 12.79 21.26 -9.67
C ALA A 249 13.98 21.77 -8.83
N GLU A 250 15.16 21.94 -9.45
CA GLU A 250 16.33 22.55 -8.82
C GLU A 250 16.02 23.90 -8.15
N TYR A 251 15.19 24.72 -8.80
CA TYR A 251 14.86 26.07 -8.36
C TYR A 251 13.61 26.12 -7.48
N PHE A 252 12.65 25.22 -7.70
CA PHE A 252 11.31 25.31 -7.08
C PHE A 252 11.02 24.25 -6.02
N ALA A 253 11.75 23.14 -5.96
CA ALA A 253 11.46 22.05 -5.01
C ALA A 253 11.35 22.51 -3.54
N PRO A 254 12.18 23.43 -3.02
CA PRO A 254 12.05 23.90 -1.65
C PRO A 254 10.75 24.66 -1.35
N VAL A 255 10.14 25.26 -2.37
CA VAL A 255 8.92 26.08 -2.22
C VAL A 255 7.68 25.28 -2.59
N ILE A 256 7.71 24.57 -3.72
CA ILE A 256 6.58 23.75 -4.16
C ILE A 256 6.40 22.54 -3.25
N GLY A 257 7.50 21.95 -2.78
CA GLY A 257 7.50 20.70 -2.07
C GLY A 257 7.28 19.50 -2.99
N TYR A 258 6.89 18.39 -2.39
CA TYR A 258 6.70 17.12 -3.07
C TYR A 258 5.47 16.38 -2.55
N THR A 259 5.00 15.39 -3.31
CA THR A 259 3.95 14.46 -2.89
C THR A 259 4.53 13.12 -2.44
N GLY A 260 3.81 12.39 -1.59
CA GLY A 260 4.17 11.04 -1.19
C GLY A 260 3.02 10.31 -0.48
N THR A 261 3.19 9.02 -0.20
CA THR A 261 2.21 8.21 0.53
C THR A 261 1.85 8.88 1.86
N ILE A 262 0.57 9.03 2.16
CA ILE A 262 0.07 9.66 3.38
C ILE A 262 0.72 9.06 4.63
N SER A 263 1.18 9.93 5.55
CA SER A 263 1.72 9.47 6.83
C SER A 263 0.58 9.19 7.80
N PRO A 264 0.77 8.33 8.82
CA PRO A 264 -0.24 8.11 9.85
C PRO A 264 -0.72 9.42 10.51
N ASP A 265 0.22 10.33 10.80
CA ASP A 265 -0.09 11.64 11.40
C ASP A 265 -0.97 12.50 10.47
N GLN A 266 -0.71 12.48 9.15
CA GLN A 266 -1.54 13.18 8.16
C GLN A 266 -2.91 12.51 8.00
N LEU A 267 -2.97 11.18 8.00
CA LEU A 267 -4.21 10.43 7.90
C LEU A 267 -5.13 10.74 9.09
N GLU A 268 -4.58 10.77 10.30
CA GLU A 268 -5.33 11.16 11.49
C GLU A 268 -5.87 12.60 11.36
N LYS A 269 -5.01 13.54 10.95
CA LYS A 269 -5.41 14.94 10.73
C LYS A 269 -6.53 15.07 9.69
N PHE A 270 -6.39 14.44 8.54
CA PHE A 270 -7.41 14.52 7.49
C PHE A 270 -8.71 13.82 7.86
N THR A 271 -8.64 12.72 8.62
CA THR A 271 -9.84 12.05 9.16
C THR A 271 -10.58 12.97 10.14
N GLN A 272 -9.87 13.77 10.94
CA GLN A 272 -10.48 14.76 11.82
C GLN A 272 -11.15 15.91 11.04
N ASP A 273 -10.61 16.25 9.88
CA ASP A 273 -11.17 17.24 8.94
C ASP A 273 -12.30 16.67 8.04
N ASP A 274 -12.85 15.50 8.39
CA ASP A 274 -13.92 14.78 7.67
C ASP A 274 -13.56 14.47 6.20
N GLN A 275 -12.27 14.26 5.93
CA GLN A 275 -11.77 13.89 4.61
C GLN A 275 -11.59 12.37 4.51
N ASP A 276 -12.09 11.80 3.43
CA ASP A 276 -11.99 10.37 3.13
C ASP A 276 -10.65 10.06 2.45
N TYR A 277 -9.54 10.14 3.20
CA TYR A 277 -8.24 9.63 2.76
C TYR A 277 -8.02 8.19 3.23
N MET A 278 -7.33 7.40 2.42
CA MET A 278 -6.90 6.04 2.75
C MET A 278 -5.38 5.96 2.96
N PRO A 279 -4.88 4.98 3.75
CA PRO A 279 -3.45 4.85 4.05
C PRO A 279 -2.48 4.77 2.86
N ASN A 280 -2.96 4.43 1.66
CA ASN A 280 -2.14 4.33 0.44
C ASN A 280 -2.29 5.56 -0.49
N ASP A 281 -3.04 6.58 -0.07
CA ASP A 281 -3.23 7.78 -0.88
C ASP A 281 -1.97 8.64 -0.93
N VAL A 282 -1.77 9.31 -2.05
CA VAL A 282 -0.65 10.22 -2.27
C VAL A 282 -1.10 11.65 -1.98
N VAL A 283 -0.45 12.28 -1.00
CA VAL A 283 -0.75 13.64 -0.52
C VAL A 283 0.48 14.53 -0.60
N GLY A 284 0.27 15.84 -0.55
CA GLY A 284 1.33 16.83 -0.38
C GLY A 284 2.06 16.65 0.95
N LYS A 285 3.39 16.65 0.90
CA LYS A 285 4.27 16.42 2.05
C LYS A 285 4.97 17.66 2.57
N SER A 286 5.07 18.67 1.72
CA SER A 286 5.73 19.92 2.07
C SER A 286 5.29 21.04 1.13
N GLY A 287 5.63 22.27 1.51
CA GLY A 287 5.51 23.44 0.66
C GLY A 287 4.08 23.72 0.21
N ILE A 288 3.94 24.10 -1.05
CA ILE A 288 2.66 24.41 -1.70
C ILE A 288 1.82 23.16 -1.87
N GLU A 289 2.41 22.00 -2.18
CA GLU A 289 1.67 20.75 -2.32
C GLU A 289 0.91 20.39 -1.04
N GLU A 290 1.52 20.55 0.13
CA GLU A 290 0.85 20.32 1.42
C GLU A 290 -0.13 21.45 1.78
N SER A 291 0.28 22.70 1.59
CA SER A 291 -0.52 23.87 2.00
C SER A 291 -1.82 24.00 1.20
N PHE A 292 -1.82 23.54 -0.06
CA PHE A 292 -2.98 23.56 -0.96
C PHE A 292 -3.52 22.16 -1.23
N GLU A 293 -3.31 21.20 -0.32
CA GLU A 293 -3.76 19.82 -0.48
C GLU A 293 -5.25 19.76 -0.86
N TYR A 294 -6.12 20.48 -0.15
CA TYR A 294 -7.57 20.44 -0.38
C TYR A 294 -8.01 21.00 -1.74
N GLN A 295 -7.23 21.91 -2.33
CA GLN A 295 -7.52 22.44 -3.66
C GLN A 295 -6.92 21.55 -4.74
N LEU A 296 -5.71 21.04 -4.52
CA LEU A 296 -4.95 20.28 -5.49
C LEU A 296 -5.40 18.82 -5.55
N SER A 297 -5.90 18.25 -4.46
CA SER A 297 -6.43 16.90 -4.45
C SER A 297 -7.70 16.84 -5.30
N GLY A 298 -7.89 15.71 -5.97
CA GLY A 298 -9.09 15.42 -6.73
C GLY A 298 -9.92 14.35 -6.03
N ASP A 299 -11.18 14.22 -6.43
CA ASP A 299 -12.06 13.17 -5.87
C ASP A 299 -11.71 11.82 -6.48
N ARG A 300 -11.44 10.84 -5.62
CA ARG A 300 -11.12 9.48 -6.02
C ARG A 300 -12.28 8.88 -6.80
N GLY A 301 -11.94 8.20 -7.89
CA GLY A 301 -12.89 7.35 -8.59
C GLY A 301 -13.07 6.06 -7.80
N SER A 302 -14.17 5.35 -8.03
CA SER A 302 -14.45 4.09 -7.35
C SER A 302 -14.91 3.04 -8.35
N GLN A 303 -14.55 1.78 -8.10
CA GLN A 303 -15.04 0.63 -8.86
C GLN A 303 -15.55 -0.41 -7.88
N THR A 304 -16.83 -0.70 -7.97
CA THR A 304 -17.44 -1.80 -7.24
C THR A 304 -17.24 -3.08 -8.04
N VAL A 305 -16.52 -4.04 -7.47
CA VAL A 305 -16.17 -5.31 -8.10
C VAL A 305 -16.66 -6.51 -7.30
N PHE A 306 -17.00 -7.59 -7.99
CA PHE A 306 -17.18 -8.90 -7.37
C PHE A 306 -15.84 -9.62 -7.28
N VAL A 307 -15.48 -10.10 -6.09
CA VAL A 307 -14.30 -10.94 -5.87
C VAL A 307 -14.69 -12.38 -5.55
N ASP A 308 -13.88 -13.33 -6.01
CA ASP A 308 -14.02 -14.74 -5.64
C ASP A 308 -13.57 -15.01 -4.19
N SER A 309 -13.67 -16.27 -3.74
CA SER A 309 -13.27 -16.68 -2.39
C SER A 309 -11.78 -16.47 -2.06
N VAL A 310 -10.95 -16.20 -3.07
CA VAL A 310 -9.50 -15.96 -2.95
C VAL A 310 -9.19 -14.45 -3.07
N GLY A 311 -10.17 -13.62 -3.42
CA GLY A 311 -10.06 -12.17 -3.54
C GLY A 311 -9.77 -11.68 -4.97
N LYS A 312 -9.84 -12.54 -5.99
CA LYS A 312 -9.61 -12.15 -7.38
C LYS A 312 -10.87 -11.50 -7.95
N VAL A 313 -10.70 -10.40 -8.68
CA VAL A 313 -11.79 -9.70 -9.38
C VAL A 313 -12.38 -10.58 -10.49
N VAL A 314 -13.69 -10.79 -10.42
CA VAL A 314 -14.49 -11.56 -11.38
C VAL A 314 -15.28 -10.64 -12.30
N ASP A 315 -15.87 -9.56 -11.76
CA ASP A 315 -16.71 -8.64 -12.52
C ASP A 315 -16.73 -7.22 -11.92
N VAL A 316 -17.05 -6.20 -12.73
CA VAL A 316 -17.17 -4.79 -12.35
C VAL A 316 -18.63 -4.35 -12.44
N ILE A 317 -19.26 -4.08 -11.30
CA ILE A 317 -20.70 -3.74 -11.18
C ILE A 317 -20.94 -2.26 -11.44
N LYS A 318 -20.08 -1.41 -10.88
CA LYS A 318 -20.25 0.05 -10.91
C LYS A 318 -18.88 0.69 -11.04
N LYS A 319 -18.79 1.72 -11.88
CA LYS A 319 -17.61 2.58 -11.98
C LYS A 319 -18.06 4.03 -11.77
N GLU A 320 -17.38 4.71 -10.87
CA GLU A 320 -17.43 6.16 -10.69
C GLU A 320 -16.08 6.70 -11.16
N GLU A 321 -16.11 7.64 -12.10
CA GLU A 321 -14.89 8.28 -12.61
C GLU A 321 -14.30 9.22 -11.55
N SER A 322 -12.98 9.36 -11.55
CA SER A 322 -12.28 10.32 -10.70
C SER A 322 -12.39 11.74 -11.27
N ASN A 323 -12.38 12.74 -10.38
CA ASN A 323 -12.33 14.15 -10.76
C ASN A 323 -10.93 14.71 -10.53
N THR A 324 -10.43 15.51 -11.47
CA THR A 324 -9.15 16.20 -11.29
C THR A 324 -9.29 17.35 -10.31
N GLY A 325 -8.32 17.51 -9.41
CA GLY A 325 -8.28 18.64 -8.48
C GLY A 325 -8.13 20.00 -9.18
N ASN A 326 -8.38 21.07 -8.44
CA ASN A 326 -8.32 22.43 -8.97
C ASN A 326 -6.88 22.86 -9.24
N SER A 327 -6.66 23.47 -10.40
CA SER A 327 -5.35 24.06 -10.71
C SER A 327 -5.18 25.40 -10.00
N ILE A 328 -3.97 25.68 -9.53
CA ILE A 328 -3.66 26.92 -8.80
C ILE A 328 -2.61 27.74 -9.56
N TYR A 329 -2.70 29.06 -9.40
CA TYR A 329 -1.73 30.02 -9.90
C TYR A 329 -1.01 30.67 -8.74
N LEU A 330 0.31 30.63 -8.77
CA LEU A 330 1.17 31.27 -7.78
C LEU A 330 1.47 32.70 -8.19
N THR A 331 1.87 33.51 -7.21
CA THR A 331 2.41 34.85 -7.45
C THR A 331 3.90 34.83 -7.83
N LEU A 332 4.54 33.66 -7.75
CA LEU A 332 5.94 33.46 -8.15
C LEU A 332 6.12 33.72 -9.65
N ASP A 333 7.27 34.26 -10.00
CA ASP A 333 7.71 34.47 -11.36
C ASP A 333 8.89 33.55 -11.66
N THR A 334 8.77 32.73 -12.71
CA THR A 334 9.76 31.67 -12.96
C THR A 334 11.16 32.22 -13.20
N ASP A 335 11.28 33.27 -14.00
CA ASP A 335 12.57 33.83 -14.40
C ASP A 335 13.22 34.57 -13.24
N LEU A 336 12.43 35.31 -12.45
CA LEU A 336 12.91 35.97 -11.24
C LEU A 336 13.41 34.97 -10.20
N THR A 337 12.69 33.88 -9.96
CA THR A 337 13.11 32.85 -9.00
C THR A 337 14.41 32.18 -9.45
N LYS A 338 14.52 31.80 -10.73
CA LYS A 338 15.76 31.24 -11.30
C LYS A 338 16.95 32.19 -11.17
N ALA A 339 16.75 33.47 -11.50
CA ALA A 339 17.80 34.48 -11.36
C ALA A 339 18.24 34.65 -9.91
N THR A 340 17.28 34.69 -8.97
CA THR A 340 17.55 34.79 -7.53
C THR A 340 18.34 33.60 -7.01
N TYR A 341 17.96 32.38 -7.41
CA TYR A 341 18.65 31.15 -7.01
C TYR A 341 20.12 31.17 -7.46
N LYS A 342 20.37 31.48 -8.73
CA LYS A 342 21.73 31.57 -9.29
C LYS A 342 22.56 32.65 -8.63
N LEU A 343 21.97 33.81 -8.32
CA LEU A 343 22.66 34.88 -7.59
C LEU A 343 23.03 34.45 -6.17
N LEU A 344 22.14 33.76 -5.46
CA LEU A 344 22.41 33.22 -4.13
C LEU A 344 23.52 32.17 -4.17
N GLU A 345 23.45 31.22 -5.11
CA GLU A 345 24.47 30.21 -5.33
C GLU A 345 25.84 30.84 -5.57
N GLN A 346 25.94 31.83 -6.47
CA GLN A 346 27.17 32.57 -6.74
C GLN A 346 27.71 33.29 -5.51
N LYS A 347 26.83 33.90 -4.69
CA LYS A 347 27.23 34.58 -3.46
C LYS A 347 27.77 33.60 -2.41
N ILE A 348 27.10 32.45 -2.23
CA ILE A 348 27.55 31.40 -1.32
C ILE A 348 28.89 30.85 -1.79
N ALA A 349 29.04 30.53 -3.08
CA ALA A 349 30.30 30.08 -3.66
C ALA A 349 31.42 31.10 -3.46
N GLY A 350 31.14 32.40 -3.62
CA GLY A 350 32.10 33.47 -3.35
C GLY A 350 32.51 33.57 -1.88
N ILE A 351 31.58 33.41 -0.94
CA ILE A 351 31.87 33.37 0.50
C ILE A 351 32.73 32.15 0.84
N LEU A 352 32.35 30.96 0.36
CA LEU A 352 33.10 29.72 0.57
C LEU A 352 34.51 29.83 -0.02
N SER A 353 34.66 30.36 -1.23
CA SER A 353 35.97 30.60 -1.84
C SER A 353 36.84 31.56 -1.05
N ASN A 354 36.25 32.57 -0.39
CA ASN A 354 37.00 33.50 0.47
C ASN A 354 37.36 32.91 1.84
N GLN A 355 36.54 31.98 2.36
CA GLN A 355 36.77 31.34 3.66
C GLN A 355 37.58 30.04 3.57
N LEU A 356 37.72 29.46 2.38
CA LEU A 356 38.68 28.40 2.07
C LEU A 356 40.09 29.00 2.10
N VAL A 357 40.60 29.26 3.30
CA VAL A 357 42.03 29.46 3.55
C VAL A 357 42.72 28.14 3.22
N ALA A 358 43.79 28.20 2.44
CA ALA A 358 44.65 27.07 2.11
C ALA A 358 45.38 26.53 3.36
N TYR A 359 44.63 25.92 4.28
CA TYR A 359 45.17 24.94 5.23
C TYR A 359 45.31 23.63 4.44
N ASP A 360 46.45 23.44 3.76
CA ASP A 360 47.07 22.13 3.47
C ASP A 360 48.08 22.14 2.32
N ILE A 361 48.99 23.14 2.25
CA ILE A 361 50.25 22.93 1.52
C ILE A 361 51.41 23.60 2.26
N ASP A 362 51.81 23.06 3.42
CA ASP A 362 53.18 23.23 3.91
C ASP A 362 53.89 21.87 3.94
N PHE A 363 54.21 21.36 2.75
CA PHE A 363 55.26 20.36 2.57
C PHE A 363 56.64 21.06 2.62
N LYS A 364 57.00 21.65 3.75
CA LYS A 364 58.41 22.00 4.02
C LYS A 364 58.86 21.54 5.39
N LYS A 365 59.97 20.79 5.35
CA LYS A 365 60.89 20.38 6.41
C LYS A 365 60.50 19.16 7.24
N LYS A 366 60.81 17.99 6.70
CA LYS A 366 61.78 17.10 7.35
C LYS A 366 62.82 16.67 6.31
N ALA A 367 63.93 17.40 6.29
CA ALA A 367 65.22 16.93 5.81
C ALA A 367 65.99 16.43 7.04
#